data_AF-A0A1F6FPK1-F1
#
_entry.id   AF-A0A1F6FPK1-F1
#
_cell.length_a   1.000
_cell.length_b   1.000
_cell.length_c   1.000
_cell.angle_alpha   90.00
_cell.angle_beta   90.00
_cell.angle_gamma   90.00
#
_symmetry.space_group_name_H-M   'P 1'
#
loop_
_entity.id
_entity.type
_entity.pdbx_description
1 polymer ?
#
loop_
_entity_poly.entity_id
_entity_poly.type
_entity_poly.pdbx_seq_one_letter_code
_entity_poly.pdbx_strand_id
1 'polypeptide(L)'
;MNKNLYKGIFFSTLGIIGVITIVLSVFLSGTIPWHNGILRHMESRFLSIDHPVESSFIERYSYLGTIYESGNSGCYFYVGEIRETTLPKEELAQIYEQVKVTLFGYSEVFAVRVAFAEDWPSLIMDQPIYEWLEKHQESDINTADLVYVVYITRNDQSWFGDYRCWD
;
A
#
# COMPACT_ATOMS: atom_id res chain seq x y z
N MET A 1 -16.23 31.64 47.18
CA MET A 1 -15.50 31.11 46.01
C MET A 1 -15.02 32.25 45.13
N ASN A 2 -13.72 32.35 44.85
CA ASN A 2 -13.10 33.54 44.23
C ASN A 2 -13.24 33.51 42.69
N LYS A 3 -14.08 34.39 42.12
CA LYS A 3 -14.38 34.46 40.68
C LYS A 3 -13.14 34.66 39.80
N ASN A 4 -12.08 35.25 40.35
CA ASN A 4 -10.82 35.47 39.64
C ASN A 4 -9.99 34.19 39.48
N LEU A 5 -10.11 33.24 40.43
CA LEU A 5 -9.43 31.95 40.37
C LEU A 5 -9.99 31.07 39.23
N TYR A 6 -11.32 31.06 39.07
CA TYR A 6 -11.99 30.32 37.99
C TYR A 6 -11.67 30.86 36.60
N LYS A 7 -11.55 32.18 36.44
CA LYS A 7 -11.13 32.79 35.17
C LYS A 7 -9.70 32.36 34.81
N GLY A 8 -8.76 32.40 35.76
CA GLY A 8 -7.37 31.99 35.52
C GLY A 8 -7.23 30.52 35.10
N ILE A 9 -7.98 29.62 35.76
CA ILE A 9 -8.00 28.19 35.42
C ILE A 9 -8.67 27.95 34.06
N PHE A 10 -9.72 28.69 33.72
CA PHE A 10 -10.42 28.55 32.44
C PHE A 10 -9.57 29.02 31.24
N PHE A 11 -8.80 30.09 31.39
CA PHE A 11 -7.89 30.55 30.33
C PHE A 11 -6.67 29.63 30.16
N SER A 12 -6.17 29.03 31.24
CA SER A 12 -5.05 28.07 31.14
C SER A 12 -5.48 26.76 30.49
N THR A 13 -6.68 26.23 30.77
CA THR A 13 -7.17 25.01 30.13
C THR A 13 -7.44 25.20 28.64
N LEU A 14 -8.04 26.33 28.23
CA LEU A 14 -8.23 26.66 26.81
C LEU A 14 -6.91 26.81 26.06
N GLY A 15 -5.89 27.40 26.68
CA GLY A 15 -4.55 27.49 26.11
C GLY A 15 -3.93 26.11 25.87
N ILE A 16 -4.04 25.20 26.84
CA ILE A 16 -3.53 23.82 26.72
C ILE A 16 -4.27 23.07 25.60
N ILE A 17 -5.61 23.17 25.55
CA ILE A 17 -6.41 22.53 24.50
C ILE A 17 -6.00 23.06 23.12
N GLY A 18 -5.84 24.38 22.97
CA GLY A 18 -5.41 24.99 21.72
C GLY A 18 -4.04 24.48 21.23
N VAL A 19 -3.06 24.35 22.14
CA VAL A 19 -1.75 23.78 21.82
C VAL A 19 -1.87 22.32 21.39
N ILE A 20 -2.65 21.51 22.11
CA ILE A 20 -2.90 20.10 21.76
C ILE A 20 -3.54 20.00 20.36
N THR A 21 -4.55 20.83 20.06
CA THR A 21 -5.20 20.83 18.74
C THR A 21 -4.25 21.21 17.62
N ILE A 22 -3.38 22.21 17.83
CA ILE A 22 -2.38 22.61 16.82
C ILE A 22 -1.36 21.49 16.59
N VAL A 23 -0.85 20.87 17.65
CA VAL A 23 0.11 19.76 17.55
C VAL A 23 -0.52 18.56 16.83
N LEU A 24 -1.75 18.18 17.19
CA LEU A 24 -2.48 17.11 16.50
C LEU A 24 -2.72 17.45 15.03
N SER A 25 -3.07 18.70 14.73
CA SER A 25 -3.32 19.13 13.35
C SER A 25 -2.05 19.06 12.50
N VAL A 26 -0.90 19.53 13.01
CA VAL A 26 0.39 19.44 12.33
C VAL A 26 0.82 17.98 12.15
N PHE A 27 0.59 17.16 13.18
CA PHE A 27 0.93 15.73 13.14
C PHE A 27 0.13 14.97 12.08
N LEU A 28 -1.20 15.13 12.06
CA LEU A 28 -2.09 14.51 11.07
C LEU A 28 -1.84 15.05 9.65
N SER A 29 -1.53 16.35 9.53
CA SER A 29 -1.25 16.98 8.24
C SER A 29 0.13 16.62 7.68
N GLY A 30 1.06 16.12 8.50
CA GLY A 30 2.42 15.78 8.09
C GLY A 30 2.55 14.34 7.59
N THR A 31 1.93 13.38 8.28
CA THR A 31 2.07 11.96 7.94
C THR A 31 1.35 11.59 6.65
N ILE A 32 0.13 12.09 6.41
CA ILE A 32 -0.65 11.76 5.20
C ILE A 32 0.10 12.15 3.91
N PRO A 33 0.63 13.39 3.76
CA PRO A 33 1.44 13.74 2.59
C PRO A 33 2.73 12.93 2.46
N TRP A 34 3.36 12.55 3.58
CA TRP A 34 4.55 11.71 3.58
C TRP A 34 4.26 10.32 2.99
N HIS A 35 3.23 9.63 3.50
CA HIS A 35 2.81 8.34 2.95
C HIS A 35 2.38 8.44 1.49
N ASN A 36 1.66 9.49 1.10
CA ASN A 36 1.32 9.72 -0.31
C ASN A 36 2.58 9.92 -1.18
N GLY A 37 3.61 10.56 -0.64
CA GLY A 37 4.91 10.70 -1.29
C GLY A 37 5.60 9.36 -1.50
N ILE A 38 5.58 8.49 -0.49
CA ILE A 38 6.09 7.11 -0.59
C ILE A 38 5.34 6.34 -1.67
N LEU A 39 4.00 6.36 -1.63
CA LEU A 39 3.17 5.63 -2.59
C LEU A 39 3.43 6.09 -4.03
N ARG A 40 3.46 7.41 -4.28
CA ARG A 40 3.78 7.98 -5.60
C ARG A 40 5.16 7.59 -6.10
N HIS A 41 6.13 7.51 -5.18
CA HIS A 41 7.48 7.09 -5.54
C HIS A 41 7.53 5.61 -5.90
N MET A 42 6.80 4.77 -5.15
CA MET A 42 6.61 3.36 -5.49
C MET A 42 5.94 3.20 -6.85
N GLU A 43 4.86 3.94 -7.13
CA GLU A 43 4.19 3.96 -8.43
C GLU A 43 5.17 4.31 -9.55
N SER A 44 5.91 5.40 -9.40
CA SER A 44 6.88 5.83 -10.42
C SER A 44 7.97 4.79 -10.68
N ARG A 45 8.38 4.03 -9.66
CA ARG A 45 9.43 3.00 -9.80
C ARG A 45 8.88 1.70 -10.33
N PHE A 46 7.67 1.36 -9.95
CA PHE A 46 6.96 0.22 -10.52
C PHE A 46 6.81 0.37 -12.03
N LEU A 47 6.50 1.58 -12.53
CA LEU A 47 6.41 1.86 -13.98
C LEU A 47 7.71 1.63 -14.76
N SER A 48 8.86 1.49 -14.09
CA SER A 48 10.14 1.21 -14.74
C SER A 48 10.46 -0.28 -14.82
N ILE A 49 9.58 -1.16 -14.36
CA ILE A 49 9.72 -2.60 -14.48
C ILE A 49 9.44 -3.00 -15.93
N ASP A 50 10.41 -3.65 -16.55
CA ASP A 50 10.20 -4.26 -17.86
C ASP A 50 9.34 -5.53 -17.71
N HIS A 51 8.32 -5.63 -18.56
CA HIS A 51 7.42 -6.78 -18.60
C HIS A 51 7.70 -7.63 -19.85
N PRO A 52 7.44 -8.95 -19.81
CA PRO A 52 7.52 -9.81 -21.00
C PRO A 52 6.64 -9.28 -22.13
N VAL A 53 7.08 -9.47 -23.38
CA VAL A 53 6.37 -8.97 -24.57
C VAL A 53 5.03 -9.70 -24.75
N GLU A 54 4.98 -10.94 -24.31
CA GLU A 54 3.82 -11.83 -24.28
C GLU A 54 2.83 -11.47 -23.16
N SER A 55 3.10 -10.42 -22.38
CA SER A 55 2.22 -10.00 -21.29
C SER A 55 1.52 -8.67 -21.60
N SER A 56 0.19 -8.70 -21.63
CA SER A 56 -0.65 -7.49 -21.75
C SER A 56 -1.02 -6.92 -20.40
N PHE A 57 -1.03 -5.59 -20.34
CA PHE A 57 -1.53 -4.83 -19.20
C PHE A 57 -3.06 -4.84 -19.21
N ILE A 58 -3.67 -5.09 -18.05
CA ILE A 58 -5.12 -5.01 -17.85
C ILE A 58 -5.45 -3.77 -17.02
N GLU A 59 -4.98 -3.74 -15.77
CA GLU A 59 -5.33 -2.69 -14.81
C GLU A 59 -4.21 -2.49 -13.79
N ARG A 60 -4.09 -1.26 -13.28
CA ARG A 60 -3.11 -0.89 -12.26
C ARG A 60 -3.80 -0.57 -10.95
N TYR A 61 -3.20 -1.02 -9.87
CA TYR A 61 -3.67 -0.78 -8.52
C TYR A 61 -2.57 -0.20 -7.64
N SER A 62 -3.00 0.61 -6.68
CA SER A 62 -2.20 1.18 -5.61
C SER A 62 -3.00 1.06 -4.31
N TYR A 63 -2.35 0.63 -3.24
CA TYR A 63 -3.00 0.50 -1.94
C TYR A 63 -2.09 1.03 -0.84
N LEU A 64 -2.73 1.68 0.13
CA LEU A 64 -2.14 2.13 1.38
C LEU A 64 -3.13 1.83 2.50
N GLY A 65 -2.75 0.95 3.42
CA GLY A 65 -3.58 0.62 4.57
C GLY A 65 -3.00 -0.46 5.47
N THR A 66 -3.80 -0.92 6.42
CA THR A 66 -3.40 -1.94 7.38
C THR A 66 -3.55 -3.33 6.77
N ILE A 67 -2.55 -4.19 6.99
CA ILE A 67 -2.68 -5.63 6.73
C ILE A 67 -2.40 -6.37 8.02
N TYR A 68 -3.28 -7.32 8.34
CA TYR A 68 -3.19 -8.16 9.52
C TYR A 68 -2.53 -9.49 9.15
N GLU A 69 -1.19 -9.50 9.08
CA GLU A 69 -0.45 -10.73 8.80
C GLU A 69 0.21 -11.27 10.08
N SER A 70 -0.17 -12.49 10.48
CA SER A 70 0.50 -13.25 11.55
C SER A 70 0.71 -12.50 12.87
N GLY A 71 -0.23 -11.64 13.26
CA GLY A 71 -0.20 -10.89 14.53
C GLY A 71 0.64 -9.61 14.51
N ASN A 72 1.12 -9.17 13.35
CA ASN A 72 1.79 -7.87 13.18
C ASN A 72 0.94 -6.95 12.31
N SER A 73 0.46 -5.84 12.89
CA SER A 73 -0.19 -4.76 12.13
C SER A 73 0.85 -3.72 11.75
N GLY A 74 0.86 -3.33 10.49
CA GLY A 74 1.75 -2.32 9.95
C GLY A 74 1.03 -1.50 8.88
N CYS A 75 1.61 -0.37 8.48
CA CYS A 75 1.09 0.38 7.35
C CYS A 75 1.75 -0.13 6.08
N TYR A 76 0.97 -0.78 5.23
CA TYR A 76 1.48 -1.39 4.01
C TYR A 76 1.18 -0.54 2.80
N PHE A 77 2.15 -0.53 1.89
CA PHE A 77 2.06 0.09 0.58
C PHE A 77 2.17 -1.01 -0.45
N TYR A 78 1.20 -1.09 -1.35
CA TYR A 78 1.23 -2.00 -2.49
C TYR A 78 1.06 -1.20 -3.77
N VAL A 79 1.85 -1.55 -4.78
CA VAL A 79 1.65 -1.08 -6.15
C VAL A 79 1.79 -2.30 -7.04
N GLY A 80 0.82 -2.50 -7.93
CA GLY A 80 0.86 -3.63 -8.83
C GLY A 80 -0.02 -3.45 -10.05
N GLU A 81 0.12 -4.40 -10.97
CA GLU A 81 -0.68 -4.49 -12.18
C GLU A 81 -1.25 -5.90 -12.32
N ILE A 82 -2.52 -5.96 -12.70
CA ILE A 82 -3.12 -7.16 -13.26
C ILE A 82 -2.69 -7.22 -14.72
N ARG A 83 -2.20 -8.39 -15.10
CA ARG A 83 -1.72 -8.68 -16.45
C ARG A 83 -2.21 -10.05 -16.86
N GLU A 84 -2.31 -10.26 -18.16
CA GLU A 84 -2.52 -11.58 -18.75
C GLU A 84 -1.29 -11.95 -19.58
N THR A 85 -1.11 -13.24 -19.84
CA THR A 85 -0.06 -13.73 -20.73
C THR A 85 -0.37 -15.12 -21.28
N THR A 86 0.30 -15.46 -22.38
CA THR A 86 0.35 -16.83 -22.90
C THR A 86 1.52 -17.64 -22.33
N LEU A 87 2.41 -17.02 -21.55
CA LEU A 87 3.57 -17.71 -20.96
C LEU A 87 3.15 -18.67 -19.84
N PRO A 88 3.86 -19.80 -19.67
CA PRO A 88 3.68 -20.67 -18.51
C PRO A 88 4.02 -19.95 -17.19
N LYS A 89 3.34 -20.36 -16.12
CA LYS A 89 3.52 -19.84 -14.77
C LYS A 89 4.96 -19.90 -14.28
N GLU A 90 5.63 -21.02 -14.51
CA GLU A 90 7.01 -21.26 -14.08
C GLU A 90 7.99 -20.30 -14.77
N GLU A 91 7.75 -20.01 -16.04
CA GLU A 91 8.55 -19.06 -16.81
C GLU A 91 8.35 -17.63 -16.30
N LEU A 92 7.11 -17.21 -16.07
CA LEU A 92 6.83 -15.92 -15.43
C LEU A 92 7.50 -15.79 -14.06
N ALA A 93 7.40 -16.82 -13.22
CA ALA A 93 8.01 -16.81 -11.90
C ALA A 93 9.53 -16.62 -11.98
N GLN A 94 10.20 -17.30 -12.91
CA GLN A 94 11.64 -17.15 -13.13
C GLN A 94 12.02 -15.76 -13.65
N ILE A 95 11.23 -15.18 -14.56
CA ILE A 95 11.48 -13.84 -15.09
C ILE A 95 11.48 -12.81 -13.96
N TYR A 96 10.48 -12.84 -13.07
CA TYR A 96 10.34 -11.85 -12.01
C TYR A 96 11.17 -12.13 -10.75
N GLU A 97 11.64 -13.37 -10.52
CA GLU A 97 12.42 -13.76 -9.33
C GLU A 97 13.64 -12.86 -9.09
N GLN A 98 14.29 -12.41 -10.17
CA GLN A 98 15.50 -11.59 -10.10
C GLN A 98 15.23 -10.08 -10.20
N VAL A 99 13.99 -9.68 -10.50
CA VAL A 99 13.65 -8.28 -10.73
C VAL A 99 13.56 -7.55 -9.41
N LYS A 100 14.33 -6.46 -9.32
CA LYS A 100 14.44 -5.63 -8.12
C LYS A 100 14.36 -4.16 -8.51
N VAL A 101 13.60 -3.40 -7.76
CA VAL A 101 13.50 -1.94 -7.94
C VAL A 101 14.04 -1.22 -6.71
N THR A 102 14.74 -0.11 -6.94
CA THR A 102 15.26 0.74 -5.86
C THR A 102 14.48 2.05 -5.82
N LEU A 103 13.97 2.40 -4.64
CA LEU A 103 13.34 3.69 -4.42
C LEU A 103 14.44 4.72 -4.14
N PHE A 104 14.68 5.66 -5.06
CA PHE A 104 15.62 6.76 -4.85
C PHE A 104 15.38 7.48 -3.50
N GLY A 105 16.43 7.67 -2.70
CA GLY A 105 16.32 8.21 -1.34
C GLY A 105 16.12 7.16 -0.24
N TYR A 106 15.91 5.90 -0.61
CA TYR A 106 15.89 4.75 0.31
C TYR A 106 16.98 3.74 -0.12
N SER A 107 17.66 3.14 0.85
CA SER A 107 18.59 2.04 0.60
C SER A 107 17.88 0.69 0.39
N GLU A 108 16.56 0.68 0.48
CA GLU A 108 15.73 -0.52 0.35
C GLU A 108 15.60 -0.93 -1.11
N VAL A 109 15.85 -2.22 -1.35
CA VAL A 109 15.67 -2.87 -2.64
C VAL A 109 14.40 -3.71 -2.54
N PHE A 110 13.43 -3.41 -3.39
CA PHE A 110 12.13 -4.07 -3.41
C PHE A 110 12.17 -5.19 -4.43
N ALA A 111 11.94 -6.41 -3.97
CA ALA A 111 11.71 -7.54 -4.86
C ALA A 111 10.36 -7.36 -5.55
N VAL A 112 10.35 -7.53 -6.86
CA VAL A 112 9.10 -7.66 -7.62
C VAL A 112 8.56 -9.06 -7.38
N ARG A 113 7.26 -9.14 -7.07
CA ARG A 113 6.57 -10.39 -6.74
C ARG A 113 5.46 -10.62 -7.75
N VAL A 114 5.12 -11.89 -7.92
CA VAL A 114 3.99 -12.32 -8.75
C VAL A 114 3.02 -13.15 -7.92
N ALA A 115 1.73 -12.96 -8.18
CA ALA A 115 0.65 -13.78 -7.64
C ALA A 115 -0.25 -14.19 -8.81
N PHE A 116 -0.61 -15.47 -8.89
CA PHE A 116 -1.38 -15.99 -10.02
C PHE A 116 -2.85 -16.07 -9.67
N ALA A 117 -3.72 -15.74 -10.62
CA ALA A 117 -5.15 -15.78 -10.43
C ALA A 117 -5.64 -17.18 -10.08
N GLU A 118 -5.02 -18.25 -10.59
CA GLU A 118 -5.39 -19.64 -10.24
C GLU A 118 -5.10 -20.00 -8.78
N ASP A 119 -4.11 -19.36 -8.16
CA ASP A 119 -3.73 -19.61 -6.76
C ASP A 119 -4.54 -18.74 -5.77
N TRP A 120 -5.46 -17.91 -6.27
CA TRP A 120 -6.15 -16.91 -5.46
C TRP A 120 -6.80 -17.41 -4.17
N PRO A 121 -7.39 -18.63 -4.09
CA PRO A 121 -8.01 -19.10 -2.85
C PRO A 121 -6.97 -19.45 -1.77
N SER A 122 -5.69 -19.53 -2.14
CA SER A 122 -4.58 -19.79 -1.22
C SER A 122 -3.83 -18.51 -0.79
N LEU A 123 -4.17 -17.36 -1.38
CA LEU A 123 -3.62 -16.08 -0.98
C LEU A 123 -4.20 -15.65 0.38
N ILE A 124 -3.43 -14.86 1.11
CA ILE A 124 -3.90 -14.28 2.38
C ILE A 124 -5.01 -13.28 2.06
N MET A 125 -6.22 -13.55 2.55
CA MET A 125 -7.42 -12.74 2.26
C MET A 125 -7.24 -11.25 2.58
N ASP A 126 -6.46 -10.93 3.61
CA ASP A 126 -6.23 -9.54 4.03
C ASP A 126 -5.23 -8.79 3.14
N GLN A 127 -4.64 -9.44 2.12
CA GLN A 127 -3.77 -8.76 1.18
C GLN A 127 -4.57 -8.13 0.04
N PRO A 128 -4.26 -6.89 -0.38
CA PRO A 128 -5.03 -6.18 -1.41
C PRO A 128 -5.03 -6.90 -2.76
N ILE A 129 -4.03 -7.76 -3.01
CA ILE A 129 -3.94 -8.59 -4.21
C ILE A 129 -5.15 -9.52 -4.35
N TYR A 130 -5.67 -10.04 -3.24
CA TYR A 130 -6.87 -10.88 -3.22
C TYR A 130 -8.06 -10.10 -3.78
N GLU A 131 -8.32 -8.90 -3.25
CA GLU A 131 -9.42 -8.03 -3.70
C GLU A 131 -9.28 -7.66 -5.18
N TRP A 132 -8.05 -7.38 -5.64
CA TRP A 132 -7.80 -7.03 -7.05
C TRP A 132 -8.13 -8.19 -7.99
N LEU A 133 -7.74 -9.41 -7.62
CA LEU A 133 -8.05 -10.61 -8.39
C LEU A 133 -9.53 -10.97 -8.34
N GLU A 134 -10.18 -10.86 -7.18
CA GLU A 134 -11.61 -11.11 -7.00
C GLU A 134 -12.45 -10.17 -7.88
N LYS A 135 -12.19 -8.86 -7.81
CA LYS A 135 -12.87 -7.85 -8.64
C LYS A 135 -12.68 -8.11 -10.14
N HIS A 136 -11.54 -8.66 -10.53
CA HIS A 136 -11.27 -9.00 -11.92
C HIS A 136 -12.00 -10.27 -12.38
N GLN A 137 -12.09 -11.31 -11.54
CA GLN A 137 -12.84 -12.52 -11.86
C GLN A 137 -14.34 -12.27 -12.04
N GLU A 138 -14.91 -11.34 -11.29
CA GLU A 138 -16.31 -10.94 -11.44
C GLU A 138 -16.62 -10.29 -12.81
N SER A 139 -15.59 -9.85 -13.54
CA SER A 139 -15.72 -9.14 -14.82
C SER A 139 -15.82 -10.04 -16.08
N ASP A 140 -16.01 -11.35 -15.90
CA ASP A 140 -16.38 -12.33 -16.93
C ASP A 140 -15.37 -12.46 -18.08
N ILE A 141 -14.14 -12.88 -17.74
CA ILE A 141 -13.06 -13.08 -18.72
C ILE A 141 -12.90 -14.58 -19.01
N ASN A 142 -13.37 -14.95 -20.19
CA ASN A 142 -13.28 -16.28 -20.77
C ASN A 142 -12.02 -16.35 -21.64
N THR A 143 -10.82 -16.28 -21.05
CA THR A 143 -9.55 -16.32 -21.78
C THR A 143 -8.78 -17.62 -21.49
N ALA A 144 -8.12 -18.15 -22.53
CA ALA A 144 -7.15 -19.24 -22.40
C ALA A 144 -5.82 -18.77 -21.78
N ASP A 145 -5.70 -17.47 -21.49
CA ASP A 145 -4.49 -16.81 -21.05
C ASP A 145 -4.39 -16.80 -19.52
N LEU A 146 -3.15 -16.90 -19.02
CA LEU A 146 -2.86 -16.88 -17.60
C LEU A 146 -2.94 -15.44 -17.07
N VAL A 147 -3.85 -15.20 -16.13
CA VAL A 147 -3.97 -13.92 -15.41
C VAL A 147 -3.11 -13.94 -14.14
N TYR A 148 -2.37 -12.87 -13.92
CA TYR A 148 -1.50 -12.71 -12.76
C TYR A 148 -1.39 -11.25 -12.32
N VAL A 149 -1.00 -11.04 -11.06
CA VAL A 149 -0.65 -9.75 -10.50
C VAL A 149 0.86 -9.70 -10.34
N VAL A 150 1.49 -8.68 -10.92
CA VAL A 150 2.87 -8.30 -10.62
C VAL A 150 2.86 -7.10 -9.69
N TYR A 151 3.58 -7.15 -8.58
CA TYR A 151 3.50 -6.12 -7.55
C TYR A 151 4.81 -5.92 -6.80
N ILE A 152 4.94 -4.74 -6.19
CA ILE A 152 5.92 -4.43 -5.16
C ILE A 152 5.17 -4.05 -3.88
N THR A 153 5.76 -4.37 -2.73
CA THR A 153 5.18 -4.05 -1.43
C THR A 153 6.23 -3.53 -0.46
N ARG A 154 5.80 -2.63 0.41
CA ARG A 154 6.58 -2.10 1.52
C ARG A 154 5.74 -2.13 2.80
N ASN A 155 6.34 -2.55 3.89
CA ASN A 155 5.79 -2.33 5.23
C ASN A 155 6.51 -1.14 5.85
N ASP A 156 5.79 -0.04 6.08
CA ASP A 156 6.26 1.04 6.94
C ASP A 156 5.64 0.83 8.33
N GLN A 157 6.50 0.59 9.32
CA GLN A 157 6.05 0.34 10.69
C GLN A 157 5.53 1.62 11.37
N SER A 158 5.50 2.78 10.70
CA SER A 158 4.93 4.00 11.26
C SER A 158 3.42 4.14 10.97
N TRP A 159 2.60 3.54 11.83
CA TRP A 159 1.13 3.69 11.90
C TRP A 159 0.69 5.07 12.42
N PHE A 160 1.60 5.88 12.96
CA PHE A 160 1.24 7.12 13.64
C PHE A 160 0.95 8.28 12.66
N GLY A 161 -0.28 8.81 12.72
CA GLY A 161 -0.66 10.08 12.09
C GLY A 161 -1.34 9.97 10.72
N ASP A 162 -1.52 8.76 10.19
CA ASP A 162 -2.33 8.49 9.00
C ASP A 162 -3.38 7.45 9.33
N TYR A 163 -4.65 7.86 9.32
CA TYR A 163 -5.77 7.01 9.71
C TYR A 163 -5.96 5.80 8.78
N ARG A 164 -5.46 5.86 7.54
CA ARG A 164 -5.53 4.74 6.60
C ARG A 164 -4.74 3.52 7.08
N CYS A 165 -3.72 3.75 7.91
CA CYS A 165 -2.93 2.70 8.56
C CYS A 165 -3.62 2.08 9.80
N TRP A 166 -4.91 2.36 10.01
CA TRP A 166 -5.73 1.85 11.12
C TRP A 166 -7.02 1.16 10.66
N ASP A 167 -7.45 1.41 9.43
CA ASP A 167 -8.52 0.68 8.74
C ASP A 167 -7.95 -0.65 8.21
#